data_AF-J9F5D5-F1
#
_entry.id   AF-J9F5D5-F1
#
_cell.length_a   1.000
_cell.length_b   1.000
_cell.length_c   1.000
_cell.angle_alpha   90.00
_cell.angle_beta   90.00
_cell.angle_gamma   90.00
#
_symmetry.space_group_name_H-M   'P 1'
#
loop_
_entity.id
_entity.type
_entity.pdbx_description
1 polymer ?
#
loop_
_entity_poly.entity_id
_entity_poly.type
_entity_poly.pdbx_seq_one_letter_code
_entity_poly.pdbx_strand_id
1 'polypeptide(L)' 'MAKIFVVDDDVDMLDLIQMALQKDGHQVDIESDATTVQNA' A
#
# COMPACT_ATOMS: atom_id res chain seq x y z
N MET A 1 -2.59 -14.01 6.33
CA MET A 1 -1.41 -13.30 5.81
C MET A 1 -1.51 -13.26 4.29
N ALA A 2 -1.80 -12.08 3.76
CA ALA A 2 -1.82 -11.83 2.32
C ALA A 2 -0.81 -10.72 2.00
N LYS A 3 -0.30 -10.70 0.77
CA LYS A 3 0.50 -9.59 0.26
C LYS A 3 -0.43 -8.60 -0.43
N ILE A 4 -0.45 -7.36 0.04
CA ILE A 4 -1.33 -6.29 -0.41
C ILE A 4 -0.45 -5.17 -0.97
N PHE A 5 -0.83 -4.64 -2.13
CA PHE A 5 -0.18 -3.49 -2.75
C PHE A 5 -1.20 -2.36 -2.81
N VAL A 6 -0.86 -1.22 -2.21
CA VAL A 6 -1.76 -0.06 -2.08
C VAL A 6 -1.17 1.09 -2.88
N VAL A 7 -2.02 1.72 -3.70
CA VAL A 7 -1.65 2.84 -4.56
C VAL A 7 -2.62 3.97 -4.30
N ASP A 8 -2.10 5.10 -3.85
CA ASP A 8 -2.86 6.29 -3.50
C ASP A 8 -1.92 7.50 -3.60
N ASP A 9 -2.35 8.60 -4.22
CA ASP A 9 -1.52 9.79 -4.39
C ASP A 9 -1.36 10.61 -3.11
N ASP A 10 -2.19 10.33 -2.10
CA ASP A 10 -2.07 10.90 -0.76
C ASP A 10 -1.19 10.02 0.15
N VAL A 11 -0.02 10.56 0.52
CA VAL A 11 0.95 9.89 1.39
C VAL A 11 0.40 9.64 2.79
N ASP A 12 -0.42 10.55 3.33
CA ASP A 12 -0.99 10.39 4.67
C ASP A 12 -1.99 9.23 4.70
N MET A 13 -2.70 9.01 3.58
CA MET A 13 -3.60 7.87 3.41
C MET A 13 -2.84 6.55 3.26
N LEU A 14 -1.75 6.54 2.48
CA LEU A 14 -0.88 5.36 2.36
C LEU A 14 -0.34 4.91 3.72
N ASP A 15 0.16 5.85 4.53
CA ASP A 15 0.70 5.55 5.86
C ASP A 15 -0.40 4.99 6.79
N LEU A 16 -1.59 5.60 6.79
CA LEU A 16 -2.72 5.11 7.57
C LEU A 16 -3.10 3.67 7.19
N ILE A 17 -3.23 3.40 5.90
CA ILE A 17 -3.62 2.09 5.37
C ILE A 17 -2.53 1.06 5.63
N GLN A 18 -1.26 1.42 5.43
CA GLN A 18 -0.12 0.57 5.72
C GLN A 18 -0.11 0.13 7.19
N MET A 19 -0.24 1.08 8.12
CA MET A 19 -0.26 0.78 9.55
C MET A 19 -1.43 -0.14 9.94
N ALA A 20 -2.62 0.12 9.40
CA ALA A 20 -3.81 -0.68 9.69
C ALA A 20 -3.65 -2.14 9.20
N LEU A 21 -3.24 -2.32 7.94
CA LEU A 21 -3.11 -3.65 7.33
C LEU A 21 -1.92 -4.44 7.90
N GLN A 22 -0.81 -3.77 8.22
CA GLN A 22 0.32 -4.42 8.90
C GLN A 22 -0.07 -4.89 10.31
N LYS A 23 -0.85 -4.10 11.05
CA LYS A 23 -1.39 -4.50 12.36
C LYS A 23 -2.27 -5.75 12.28
N ASP A 24 -2.98 -5.92 11.17
CA ASP A 24 -3.80 -7.10 10.89
C ASP A 24 -2.98 -8.31 10.39
N GLY A 25 -1.65 -8.17 10.28
CA GLY A 25 -0.73 -9.25 9.91
C GLY A 25 -0.58 -9.46 8.41
N HIS A 26 -0.87 -8.44 7.60
CA HIS A 26 -0.62 -8.43 6.17
C HIS A 26 0.76 -7.84 5.84
N GLN A 27 1.36 -8.31 4.74
CA GLN A 27 2.49 -7.62 4.14
C GLN A 27 1.94 -6.55 3.20
N VAL A 28 2.42 -5.31 3.36
CA VAL A 28 1.89 -4.15 2.63
C VAL A 28 3.03 -3.43 1.97
N ASP A 29 2.94 -3.32 0.65
CA ASP A 29 3.78 -2.48 -0.19
C ASP A 29 2.93 -1.26 -0.59
N ILE A 30 3.51 -0.05 -0.54
CA ILE A 30 2.83 1.21 -0.87
C ILE A 30 3.52 1.91 -2.03
N GLU A 31 2.75 2.60 -2.85
CA GLU A 31 3.24 3.40 -3.98
C GLU A 31 2.38 4.66 -4.13
N SER A 32 3.02 5.83 -4.17
CA SER A 32 2.30 7.10 -4.32
C SER A 32 2.09 7.53 -5.77
N ASP A 33 2.82 6.91 -6.70
CA ASP A 33 2.69 7.20 -8.12
C ASP A 33 2.13 5.96 -8.86
N ALA A 34 0.87 6.09 -9.29
CA ALA A 34 0.19 5.04 -10.04
C ALA A 34 0.85 4.72 -11.39
N THR A 35 1.73 5.59 -11.91
CA THR A 35 2.48 5.34 -13.15
C THR A 35 3.67 4.40 -12.95
N THR A 36 4.14 4.23 -11.70
CA THR A 36 5.19 3.28 -11.32
C THR A 36 4.67 1.84 -11.29
N VAL A 37 3.34 1.65 -11.26
CA VAL A 37 2.70 0.34 -11.25
C VAL A 37 2.81 -0.28 -12.64
N GLN A 38 3.86 -1.08 -12.84
CA GLN A 38 4.01 -1.85 -14.07
C GLN A 38 2.97 -2.98 -14.09
N ASN A 39 2.06 -2.94 -15.06
CA ASN A 39 1.21 -4.08 -15.37
C ASN A 39 2.12 -5.26 -15.76
N ALA A 40 2.13 -6.29 -14.91
CA ALA A 40 2.78 -7.57 -15.18
C ALA A 40 1.98 -8.39 -16.21
#